data_AF-A0AAE1B1Z3-F1
#
_entry.id   AF-A0AAE1B1Z3-F1
#
_cell.length_a   1.000
_cell.length_b   1.000
_cell.length_c   1.000
_cell.angle_alpha   90.00
_cell.angle_beta   90.00
_cell.angle_gamma   90.00
#
_symmetry.space_group_name_H-M   'P 1'
#
loop_
_entity.id
_entity.type
_entity.pdbx_description
1 polymer ?
#
loop_
_entity_poly.entity_id
_entity_poly.type
_entity_poly.pdbx_seq_one_letter_code
_entity_poly.pdbx_strand_id
1 'polypeptide(L)'
;MGSGDAGLPKDIWLMRPCEVYKEEYNDCKKVLSRFYQYYVDGTKKDCSQWLTDFKNCMAFRKTRDLKAMDEVLSSERKRRAERLQMARNNNVWEYRTSPPAEWFSPLSSESSGR
;
A
#
# COMPACT_ATOMS: atom_id res chain seq x y z
N MET A 1 20.80 -16.05 -9.46
CA MET A 1 19.87 -14.97 -9.04
C MET A 1 20.72 -13.82 -8.58
N GLY A 2 20.66 -12.72 -9.34
CA GLY A 2 21.77 -11.79 -9.56
C GLY A 2 22.13 -10.90 -8.37
N SER A 3 23.42 -10.70 -8.21
CA SER A 3 24.12 -9.80 -7.30
C SER A 3 23.87 -8.32 -7.65
N GLY A 4 22.64 -7.83 -7.44
CA GLY A 4 22.23 -6.44 -7.71
C GLY A 4 21.95 -5.58 -6.47
N ASP A 5 21.90 -6.16 -5.28
CA ASP A 5 21.37 -5.51 -4.06
C ASP A 5 22.45 -5.04 -3.07
N ALA A 6 23.72 -5.04 -3.47
CA ALA A 6 24.84 -4.65 -2.61
C ALA A 6 24.81 -3.13 -2.31
N GLY A 7 23.93 -2.71 -1.41
CA GLY A 7 23.76 -1.31 -0.98
C GLY A 7 22.31 -0.85 -0.79
N LEU A 8 21.32 -1.68 -1.11
CA LEU A 8 19.90 -1.34 -0.94
C LEU A 8 19.34 -1.92 0.38
N PRO A 9 18.44 -1.20 1.06
CA PRO A 9 17.85 -1.69 2.29
C PRO A 9 16.88 -2.85 2.01
N LYS A 10 16.73 -3.76 2.99
CA LYS A 10 15.94 -5.00 2.83
C LYS A 10 14.47 -4.76 2.51
N ASP A 11 13.96 -3.59 2.85
CA ASP A 11 12.58 -3.15 2.68
C ASP A 11 12.36 -2.36 1.37
N ILE A 12 13.34 -2.33 0.45
CA ILE A 12 13.23 -1.63 -0.84
C ILE A 12 11.99 -2.03 -1.66
N TRP A 13 11.51 -3.25 -1.50
CA TRP A 13 10.29 -3.76 -2.14
C TRP A 13 9.01 -3.03 -1.73
N LEU A 14 9.03 -2.22 -0.65
CA LEU A 14 7.91 -1.34 -0.30
C LEU A 14 7.76 -0.16 -1.28
N MET A 15 8.85 0.24 -1.94
CA MET A 15 8.84 1.38 -2.85
C MET A 15 8.04 1.03 -4.11
N ARG A 16 6.99 1.80 -4.37
CA ARG A 16 6.14 1.63 -5.56
C ARG A 16 6.77 2.32 -6.77
N PRO A 17 6.37 1.96 -8.01
CA PRO A 17 6.75 2.71 -9.20
C PRO A 17 6.43 4.20 -9.03
N CYS A 18 7.34 5.08 -9.47
CA CYS A 18 7.19 6.52 -9.21
C CYS A 18 5.88 7.09 -9.78
N GLU A 19 5.42 6.55 -10.90
CA GLU A 19 4.18 6.93 -11.58
C GLU A 19 2.95 6.77 -10.66
N VAL A 20 2.93 5.75 -9.82
CA VAL A 20 1.85 5.50 -8.86
C VAL A 20 1.72 6.67 -7.87
N TYR A 21 2.82 7.20 -7.34
CA TYR A 21 2.77 8.36 -6.44
C TYR A 21 2.15 9.60 -7.09
N LYS A 22 2.42 9.79 -8.39
CA LYS A 22 1.85 10.90 -9.16
C LYS A 22 0.37 10.70 -9.42
N GLU A 23 -0.05 9.48 -9.74
CA GLU A 23 -1.46 9.11 -9.90
C GLU A 23 -2.24 9.32 -8.60
N GLU A 24 -1.72 8.83 -7.48
CA GLU A 24 -2.31 9.01 -6.15
C GLU A 24 -2.45 10.50 -5.77
N TYR A 25 -1.44 11.32 -6.08
CA TYR A 25 -1.53 12.76 -5.89
C TYR A 25 -2.64 13.40 -6.72
N ASN A 26 -2.73 13.04 -8.00
CA ASN A 26 -3.75 13.56 -8.91
C ASN A 26 -5.14 13.13 -8.45
N ASP A 27 -5.32 11.85 -8.13
CA ASP A 27 -6.57 11.28 -7.66
C ASP A 27 -6.99 11.88 -6.32
N CYS A 28 -6.05 12.09 -5.40
CA CYS A 28 -6.32 12.76 -4.13
C CYS A 28 -6.90 14.16 -4.33
N LYS A 29 -6.48 14.88 -5.39
CA LYS A 29 -6.91 16.25 -5.69
C LYS A 29 -8.13 16.37 -6.60
N LYS A 30 -8.55 15.30 -7.29
CA LYS A 30 -9.75 15.32 -8.15
C LYS A 30 -10.97 15.78 -7.35
N VAL A 31 -11.79 16.65 -7.94
CA VAL A 31 -12.96 17.26 -7.25
C VAL A 31 -13.88 16.19 -6.66
N LEU A 32 -14.18 15.15 -7.44
CA LEU A 32 -15.02 14.04 -6.99
C LEU A 32 -14.40 13.28 -5.81
N SER A 33 -13.08 13.00 -5.87
CA SER A 33 -12.37 12.37 -4.76
C SER A 33 -12.36 13.24 -3.50
N ARG A 34 -12.19 14.57 -3.62
CA ARG A 34 -12.26 15.51 -2.48
C ARG A 34 -13.66 15.53 -1.88
N PHE A 35 -14.70 15.44 -2.71
CA PHE A 35 -16.08 15.34 -2.25
C PHE A 35 -16.29 14.04 -1.45
N TYR A 36 -15.85 12.89 -1.98
CA TYR A 36 -15.94 11.61 -1.26
C TYR A 36 -15.16 11.60 0.05
N GLN A 37 -13.92 12.14 0.07
CA GLN A 37 -13.14 12.29 1.30
C GLN A 37 -13.90 13.11 2.35
N TYR A 38 -14.46 14.25 1.95
CA TYR A 38 -15.25 15.09 2.84
C TYR A 38 -16.52 14.39 3.34
N TYR A 39 -17.19 13.62 2.48
CA TYR A 39 -18.38 12.87 2.85
C TYR A 39 -18.10 11.76 3.87
N VAL A 40 -16.99 11.02 3.71
CA VAL A 40 -16.64 9.90 4.59
C VAL A 40 -15.95 10.36 5.87
N ASP A 41 -14.96 11.25 5.76
CA ASP A 41 -14.06 11.62 6.86
C ASP A 41 -14.40 12.99 7.47
N GLY A 42 -15.39 13.72 6.93
CA GLY A 42 -15.75 15.08 7.34
C GLY A 42 -14.70 16.16 7.03
N THR A 43 -13.54 15.75 6.53
CA THR A 43 -12.40 16.62 6.27
C THR A 43 -11.72 16.22 4.97
N LYS A 44 -11.00 17.18 4.38
CA LYS A 44 -10.21 16.94 3.19
C LYS A 44 -8.80 16.52 3.61
N LYS A 45 -8.33 15.35 3.16
CA LYS A 45 -7.00 14.84 3.49
C LYS A 45 -5.87 15.70 2.92
N ASP A 46 -4.70 15.69 3.53
CA ASP A 46 -3.53 16.32 2.93
C ASP A 46 -2.95 15.43 1.82
N CYS A 47 -2.89 15.97 0.60
CA CYS A 47 -2.34 15.27 -0.56
C CYS A 47 -0.84 15.58 -0.77
N SER A 48 -0.26 16.49 0.01
CA SER A 48 1.11 16.97 -0.18
C SER A 48 2.15 15.84 -0.11
N GLN A 49 1.94 14.88 0.80
CA GLN A 49 2.84 13.75 1.01
C GLN A 49 3.03 12.94 -0.28
N TRP A 50 1.97 12.68 -1.04
CA TRP A 50 2.05 11.97 -2.32
C TRP A 50 2.97 12.67 -3.34
N LEU A 51 2.92 14.00 -3.39
CA LEU A 51 3.79 14.79 -4.27
C LEU A 51 5.25 14.75 -3.80
N THR A 52 5.48 14.81 -2.50
CA THR A 52 6.82 14.67 -1.91
C THR A 52 7.41 13.30 -2.24
N ASP A 53 6.63 12.23 -2.04
CA ASP A 53 7.06 10.86 -2.35
C ASP A 53 7.35 10.68 -3.85
N PHE A 54 6.54 11.29 -4.73
CA PHE A 54 6.83 11.31 -6.16
C PHE A 54 8.16 11.99 -6.48
N LYS A 55 8.42 13.18 -5.92
CA LYS A 55 9.67 13.94 -6.15
C LYS A 55 10.88 13.15 -5.65
N ASN A 56 10.78 12.57 -4.45
CA ASN A 56 11.84 11.78 -3.85
C ASN A 56 12.09 10.48 -4.62
N CYS A 57 11.04 9.79 -5.07
CA CYS A 57 11.16 8.62 -5.93
C CYS A 57 11.87 8.96 -7.24
N MET A 58 11.50 10.09 -7.86
CA MET A 58 12.13 10.57 -9.09
C MET A 58 13.59 10.99 -8.90
N ALA A 59 13.94 11.56 -7.75
CA ALA A 59 15.32 11.88 -7.38
C ALA A 59 16.14 10.59 -7.29
N PHE A 60 15.68 9.61 -6.50
CA PHE A 60 16.34 8.30 -6.42
C PHE A 60 16.48 7.63 -7.79
N ARG A 61 15.44 7.67 -8.63
CA ARG A 61 15.48 7.08 -9.98
C ARG A 61 16.54 7.72 -10.89
N LYS A 62 16.76 9.03 -10.76
CA LYS A 62 17.69 9.79 -11.64
C LYS A 62 19.12 9.82 -11.11
N THR A 63 19.30 10.00 -9.81
CA THR A 63 20.60 10.27 -9.20
C THR A 63 21.06 9.18 -8.23
N ARG A 64 20.23 8.17 -7.97
CA ARG A 64 20.43 7.15 -6.91
C ARG A 64 20.64 7.76 -5.52
N ASP A 65 19.96 8.87 -5.24
CA ASP A 65 19.94 9.49 -3.92
C ASP A 65 19.29 8.56 -2.87
N LEU A 66 20.13 7.99 -2.00
CA LEU A 66 19.73 7.07 -0.94
C LEU A 66 18.89 7.74 0.14
N LYS A 67 19.06 9.05 0.37
CA LYS A 67 18.25 9.79 1.34
C LYS A 67 16.82 9.95 0.83
N ALA A 68 16.68 10.31 -0.44
CA ALA A 68 15.36 10.43 -1.08
C ALA A 68 14.62 9.07 -1.06
N MET A 69 15.34 7.97 -1.28
CA MET A 69 14.78 6.62 -1.16
C MET A 69 14.32 6.32 0.27
N ASP A 70 15.14 6.59 1.30
CA ASP A 70 14.77 6.31 2.70
C ASP A 70 13.54 7.13 3.14
N GLU A 71 13.41 8.37 2.67
CA GLU A 71 12.21 9.18 2.92
C GLU A 71 10.95 8.51 2.33
N VAL A 72 11.00 7.99 1.10
CA VAL A 72 9.87 7.25 0.49
C VAL A 72 9.58 5.95 1.23
N LEU A 73 10.62 5.21 1.64
CA LEU A 73 10.42 3.99 2.42
C LEU A 73 9.79 4.28 3.78
N SER A 74 10.19 5.37 4.44
CA SER A 74 9.59 5.81 5.69
C SER A 74 8.09 6.10 5.55
N SER A 75 7.69 6.74 4.45
CA SER A 75 6.28 7.06 4.18
C SER A 75 5.46 5.82 3.83
N GLU A 76 6.03 4.85 3.11
CA GLU A 76 5.40 3.55 2.84
C GLU A 76 5.26 2.69 4.10
N ARG A 77 6.28 2.66 4.96
CA ARG A 77 6.21 1.98 6.27
C ARG A 77 5.06 2.57 7.10
N LYS A 78 4.95 3.90 7.14
CA LYS A 78 3.87 4.60 7.85
C LYS A 78 2.49 4.23 7.27
N ARG A 79 2.30 4.29 5.95
CA ARG A 79 1.02 3.91 5.32
C ARG A 79 0.65 2.45 5.56
N ARG A 80 1.63 1.53 5.51
CA ARG A 80 1.40 0.12 5.84
C ARG A 80 0.99 -0.05 7.30
N ALA A 81 1.66 0.62 8.22
CA ALA A 81 1.35 0.58 9.65
C ALA A 81 -0.07 1.09 9.93
N GLU A 82 -0.44 2.25 9.37
CA GLU A 82 -1.79 2.81 9.48
C GLU A 82 -2.86 1.84 8.95
N ARG A 83 -2.65 1.27 7.75
CA ARG A 83 -3.58 0.27 7.17
C ARG A 83 -3.76 -0.95 8.09
N LEU A 84 -2.67 -1.49 8.62
CA LEU A 84 -2.73 -2.64 9.53
C LEU A 84 -3.38 -2.26 10.87
N GLN A 85 -3.10 -1.07 11.38
CA GLN A 85 -3.70 -0.58 12.62
C GLN A 85 -5.22 -0.43 12.48
N MET A 86 -5.71 0.11 11.37
CA MET A 86 -7.16 0.23 11.13
C MET A 86 -7.86 -1.13 11.12
N ALA A 87 -7.24 -2.13 10.50
CA ALA A 87 -7.77 -3.49 10.52
C ALA A 87 -7.68 -4.10 11.93
N ARG A 88 -6.62 -3.85 12.70
CA ARG A 88 -6.47 -4.29 14.12
C ARG A 88 -7.46 -3.65 15.08
N ASN A 89 -7.81 -2.39 14.83
CA ASN A 89 -8.77 -1.65 15.66
C ASN A 89 -10.23 -2.01 15.34
N ASN A 90 -10.47 -2.85 14.35
CA ASN A 90 -11.80 -3.32 14.01
C ASN A 90 -12.33 -4.23 15.13
N ASN A 91 -13.52 -3.91 15.66
CA ASN A 91 -14.19 -4.66 16.72
C ASN A 91 -15.34 -5.56 16.21
N VAL A 92 -15.57 -5.58 14.89
CA VAL A 92 -16.60 -6.39 14.22
C VAL A 92 -16.03 -7.73 13.76
N TRP A 93 -14.77 -7.76 13.31
CA TRP A 93 -14.13 -8.96 12.76
C TRP A 93 -12.84 -9.31 13.50
N GLU A 94 -12.67 -10.58 13.84
CA GLU A 94 -11.45 -11.10 14.44
C GLU A 94 -10.42 -11.54 13.37
N TYR A 95 -9.13 -11.38 13.69
CA TYR A 95 -8.06 -11.88 12.83
C TYR A 95 -8.02 -13.40 12.85
N ARG A 96 -8.11 -14.02 11.67
CA ARG A 96 -7.91 -15.47 11.52
C ARG A 96 -6.45 -15.83 11.78
N THR A 97 -6.22 -16.82 12.62
CA THR A 97 -4.90 -17.43 12.86
C THR A 97 -4.55 -18.51 11.84
N SER A 98 -5.56 -19.19 11.30
CA SER A 98 -5.43 -20.19 10.25
C SER A 98 -6.57 -20.10 9.24
N PRO A 99 -6.36 -20.55 7.99
CA PRO A 99 -7.48 -20.78 7.07
C PRO A 99 -8.45 -21.82 7.67
N PRO A 100 -9.75 -21.73 7.35
CA PRO A 100 -10.72 -22.79 7.66
C PRO A 100 -10.29 -24.13 7.07
N ALA A 101 -10.45 -25.22 7.81
CA ALA A 101 -10.12 -26.57 7.33
C ALA A 101 -10.91 -26.94 6.05
N GLU A 102 -12.17 -26.52 5.98
CA GLU A 102 -13.08 -26.76 4.86
C GLU A 102 -12.61 -26.15 3.53
N TRP A 103 -11.69 -25.19 3.55
CA TRP A 103 -11.12 -24.64 2.31
C TRP A 103 -10.23 -25.63 1.57
N PHE A 104 -9.71 -26.65 2.27
CA PHE A 104 -8.92 -27.72 1.68
C PHE A 104 -9.76 -28.95 1.34
N SER A 105 -11.06 -28.93 1.63
CA SER A 105 -11.96 -30.02 1.27
C SER A 105 -12.05 -30.14 -0.25
N PRO A 106 -12.02 -31.37 -0.80
CA PRO A 106 -12.19 -31.57 -2.23
C PRO A 106 -13.55 -31.01 -2.67
N LEU A 107 -13.59 -30.39 -3.85
CA LEU A 107 -14.84 -29.93 -4.43
C LEU A 107 -15.78 -31.14 -4.57
N SER A 108 -17.05 -30.98 -4.17
CA SER A 108 -18.07 -32.01 -4.31
C SER A 108 -18.49 -32.17 -5.77
N SER A 109 -17.60 -32.64 -6.64
CA SER A 109 -17.95 -33.01 -8.01
C SER A 109 -18.59 -34.41 -8.12
N GLU A 110 -18.82 -35.10 -7.01
CA GLU A 110 -19.42 -36.45 -7.01
C GLU A 110 -20.36 -36.65 -5.81
N SER A 111 -21.60 -36.14 -5.89
CA SER A 111 -22.74 -36.78 -5.22
C SER A 111 -24.08 -36.26 -5.76
N SER A 112 -24.37 -36.58 -7.03
CA SER A 112 -25.74 -36.89 -7.46
C SER A 112 -25.65 -37.91 -8.58
N GLY A 113 -25.30 -39.14 -8.19
CA GLY A 113 -25.50 -40.29 -9.06
C GLY A 113 -27.00 -40.55 -9.21
N ARG A 114 -27.44 -40.52 -10.47
CA ARG A 114 -28.67 -41.07 -11.06
C ARG A 114 -29.92 -40.19 -11.03
#